data_AF-A0A966FVA3-F1
#
_entry.id   AF-A0A966FVA3-F1
#
_cell.length_a   1.000
_cell.length_b   1.000
_cell.length_c   1.000
_cell.angle_alpha   90.00
_cell.angle_beta   90.00
_cell.angle_gamma   90.00
#
_symmetry.space_group_name_H-M   'P 1'
#
loop_
_entity.id
_entity.type
_entity.pdbx_description
1 polymer ?
#
loop_
_entity_poly.entity_id
_entity_poly.type
_entity_poly.pdbx_seq_one_letter_code
_entity_poly.pdbx_strand_id
1 'polypeptide(L)'
;MTTNASRRLTHRRGIRLALALMLTTSAAGIVAYQPVAAQSESEYVRAFGFSDYTYCDAKLVGQLWDMSPYEGKIQIGMKIVGGYDDNLVSILQMSRDRGNSCEWADTGLSYDDAEVLAGVWGGEPWEAKARAARMFTLGRSGEVTGYLMEEGGEEDETPFGDALDRFWNSGYSYCDAKMIGELYGTDAYQGKIEIGNKIANGLVANIPLVLNESRQRGARCNWTDLPYGYDDAVLLGQAWGMRYDEAKVAAEELATWGRTDVIAAALGHEGH
;
A
#
# COMPACT_ATOMS: atom_id res chain seq x y z
N MET A 1 37.17 36.76 80.23
CA MET A 1 36.70 38.04 80.80
C MET A 1 36.10 38.88 79.67
N THR A 2 35.02 39.62 79.95
CA THR A 2 34.10 40.39 79.07
C THR A 2 33.27 39.56 78.07
N THR A 3 32.01 39.14 78.30
CA THR A 3 30.69 39.77 78.63
C THR A 3 30.05 40.66 77.56
N ASN A 4 28.72 40.50 77.48
CA ASN A 4 27.67 41.40 76.97
C ASN A 4 27.18 41.20 75.53
N ALA A 5 25.88 41.34 75.22
CA ALA A 5 24.69 41.47 76.05
C ALA A 5 23.44 41.32 75.16
N SER A 6 22.40 40.79 75.77
CA SER A 6 21.00 40.84 75.35
C SER A 6 20.46 42.28 75.33
N ARG A 7 19.50 42.58 74.44
CA ARG A 7 18.31 43.39 74.77
C ARG A 7 17.19 43.29 73.72
N ARG A 8 16.01 42.93 74.23
CA ARG A 8 14.67 43.04 73.63
C ARG A 8 14.19 44.50 73.62
N LEU A 9 13.15 44.79 72.83
CA LEU A 9 11.92 45.58 73.11
C LEU A 9 11.36 46.10 71.76
N THR A 10 10.24 45.57 71.22
CA THR A 10 8.80 45.87 71.46
C THR A 10 8.13 46.61 70.28
N HIS A 11 7.05 45.99 69.79
CA HIS A 11 5.73 46.57 69.50
C HIS A 11 5.53 47.42 68.24
N ARG A 12 4.65 46.96 67.34
CA ARG A 12 3.33 47.59 67.09
C ARG A 12 2.44 46.75 66.17
N ARG A 13 1.17 46.69 66.55
CA ARG A 13 0.03 46.09 65.82
C ARG A 13 -0.37 46.97 64.64
N GLY A 14 -0.75 46.35 63.53
CA GLY A 14 -1.46 46.98 62.42
C GLY A 14 -2.51 46.01 61.86
N ILE A 15 -3.77 46.27 62.17
CA ILE A 15 -4.96 45.61 61.62
C ILE A 15 -5.18 46.13 60.21
N ARG A 16 -5.34 45.26 59.19
CA ARG A 16 -6.23 45.50 58.04
C ARG A 16 -6.82 44.20 57.51
N LEU A 17 -8.15 44.15 57.51
CA LEU A 17 -8.99 43.14 56.90
C LEU A 17 -8.65 42.98 55.41
N ALA A 18 -8.53 41.75 54.93
CA ALA A 18 -8.59 41.44 53.51
C ALA A 18 -9.97 40.85 53.20
N LEU A 19 -10.66 41.55 52.31
CA LEU A 19 -11.99 41.32 51.77
C LEU A 19 -12.03 39.99 51.00
N ALA A 20 -13.01 39.15 51.30
CA ALA A 20 -13.32 37.95 50.53
C ALA A 20 -13.97 38.34 49.19
N LEU A 21 -13.32 38.03 48.07
CA LEU A 21 -13.91 38.13 46.73
C LEU A 21 -14.38 36.74 46.30
N MET A 22 -15.70 36.56 46.20
CA MET A 22 -16.30 35.37 45.61
C MET A 22 -16.03 35.35 44.10
N LEU A 23 -15.20 34.41 43.65
CA LEU A 23 -15.07 34.07 42.24
C LEU A 23 -16.23 33.15 41.85
N THR A 24 -17.24 33.73 41.19
CA THR A 24 -18.27 32.98 40.49
C THR A 24 -17.63 32.28 39.29
N THR A 25 -17.41 30.96 39.41
CA THR A 25 -16.98 30.10 38.31
C THR A 25 -18.11 29.96 37.29
N SER A 26 -18.07 30.77 36.24
CA SER A 26 -18.82 30.52 35.02
C SER A 26 -18.24 29.28 34.34
N ALA A 27 -18.93 28.14 34.46
CA ALA A 27 -18.63 26.95 33.68
C ALA A 27 -19.01 27.23 32.21
N ALA A 28 -18.12 27.92 31.48
CA ALA A 28 -18.11 27.87 30.04
C ALA A 28 -17.64 26.47 29.64
N GLY A 29 -18.57 25.63 29.19
CA GLY A 29 -18.24 24.35 28.58
C GLY A 29 -17.34 24.59 27.38
N ILE A 30 -16.04 24.39 27.55
CA ILE A 30 -15.13 24.24 26.43
C ILE A 30 -15.56 22.95 25.75
N VAL A 31 -16.31 23.07 24.66
CA VAL A 31 -16.36 22.01 23.65
C VAL A 31 -14.91 21.88 23.20
N ALA A 32 -14.21 20.88 23.74
CA ALA A 32 -12.93 20.48 23.19
C ALA A 32 -13.23 20.03 21.76
N TYR A 33 -12.96 20.91 20.80
CA TYR A 33 -12.69 20.49 19.44
C TYR A 33 -11.55 19.48 19.58
N GLN A 34 -11.88 18.19 19.54
CA GLN A 34 -10.84 17.20 19.38
C GLN A 34 -10.19 17.55 18.04
N PRO A 35 -8.88 17.81 18.00
CA PRO A 35 -8.22 17.87 16.71
C PRO A 35 -8.50 16.53 16.05
N VAL A 36 -9.06 16.56 14.83
CA VAL A 36 -8.96 15.41 13.93
C VAL A 36 -7.49 15.03 14.00
N ALA A 37 -7.19 13.85 14.55
CA ALA A 37 -5.82 13.40 14.70
C ALA A 37 -5.14 13.62 13.34
N ALA A 38 -4.02 14.34 13.33
CA ALA A 38 -3.28 14.56 12.09
C ALA A 38 -2.91 13.18 11.55
N GLN A 39 -3.69 12.69 10.58
CA GLN A 39 -3.46 11.38 10.02
C GLN A 39 -2.13 11.42 9.29
N SER A 40 -1.37 10.34 9.44
CA SER A 40 -0.06 10.25 8.85
C SER A 40 -0.17 10.04 7.34
N GLU A 41 0.82 10.52 6.59
CA GLU A 41 0.97 10.22 5.16
C GLU A 41 0.83 8.71 4.87
N SER A 42 1.36 7.87 5.77
CA SER A 42 1.27 6.41 5.66
C SER A 42 -0.17 5.89 5.67
N GLU A 43 -1.09 6.54 6.38
CA GLU A 43 -2.50 6.17 6.43
C GLU A 43 -3.21 6.48 5.09
N TYR A 44 -2.88 7.60 4.47
CA TYR A 44 -3.45 7.96 3.16
C TYR A 44 -2.92 7.07 2.04
N VAL A 45 -1.61 6.82 2.00
CA VAL A 45 -1.02 5.90 1.02
C VAL A 45 -1.58 4.48 1.20
N ARG A 46 -1.82 4.07 2.45
CA ARG A 46 -2.51 2.82 2.77
C ARG A 46 -3.94 2.82 2.23
N ALA A 47 -4.74 3.83 2.53
CA ALA A 47 -6.12 3.94 2.03
C ALA A 47 -6.18 3.86 0.50
N PHE A 48 -5.26 4.53 -0.20
CA PHE A 48 -5.10 4.39 -1.64
C PHE A 48 -4.79 2.94 -2.06
N GLY A 49 -3.83 2.26 -1.42
CA GLY A 49 -3.48 0.87 -1.76
C GLY A 49 -4.63 -0.14 -1.56
N PHE A 50 -5.53 0.14 -0.62
CA PHE A 50 -6.75 -0.65 -0.40
C PHE A 50 -7.92 -0.28 -1.32
N SER A 51 -7.81 0.81 -2.08
CA SER A 51 -8.88 1.29 -2.95
C SER A 51 -8.85 0.68 -4.36
N ASP A 52 -9.89 0.98 -5.13
CA ASP A 52 -10.02 0.65 -6.55
C ASP A 52 -9.40 1.69 -7.49
N TYR A 53 -8.66 2.68 -6.94
CA TYR A 53 -7.95 3.67 -7.73
C TYR A 53 -6.57 3.16 -8.15
N THR A 54 -6.24 3.37 -9.42
CA THR A 54 -5.00 2.94 -10.05
C THR A 54 -3.88 3.97 -9.88
N TYR A 55 -2.64 3.59 -10.22
CA TYR A 55 -1.53 4.55 -10.34
C TYR A 55 -1.85 5.66 -11.35
N CYS A 56 -2.53 5.32 -12.45
CA CYS A 56 -2.99 6.28 -13.44
C CYS A 56 -3.93 7.33 -12.83
N ASP A 57 -4.87 6.93 -11.97
CA ASP A 57 -5.75 7.88 -11.27
C ASP A 57 -4.97 8.82 -10.36
N ALA A 58 -3.98 8.29 -9.63
CA ALA A 58 -3.09 9.11 -8.81
C ALA A 58 -2.28 10.10 -9.64
N LYS A 59 -1.77 9.70 -10.82
CA LYS A 59 -1.09 10.60 -11.75
C LYS A 59 -2.03 11.70 -12.26
N LEU A 60 -3.26 11.36 -12.65
CA LEU A 60 -4.25 12.35 -13.09
C LEU A 60 -4.57 13.36 -11.98
N VAL A 61 -4.76 12.91 -10.74
CA VAL A 61 -4.98 13.81 -9.60
C VAL A 61 -3.75 14.69 -9.35
N GLY A 62 -2.55 14.13 -9.40
CA GLY A 62 -1.30 14.88 -9.24
C GLY A 62 -1.16 15.97 -10.30
N GLN A 63 -1.30 15.62 -11.59
CA GLN A 63 -1.21 16.57 -12.70
C GLN A 63 -2.27 17.67 -12.65
N LEU A 64 -3.47 17.40 -12.14
CA LEU A 64 -4.52 18.42 -12.01
C LEU A 64 -4.11 19.59 -11.09
N TRP A 65 -3.23 19.32 -10.12
CA TRP A 65 -2.80 20.26 -9.09
C TRP A 65 -1.28 20.52 -9.08
N ASP A 66 -0.59 20.20 -10.18
CA ASP A 66 0.87 20.36 -10.32
C ASP A 66 1.69 19.64 -9.23
N MET A 67 1.22 18.45 -8.85
CA MET A 67 1.84 17.57 -7.86
C MET A 67 2.39 16.31 -8.53
N SER A 68 3.30 15.63 -7.82
CA SER A 68 3.77 14.31 -8.23
C SER A 68 2.65 13.25 -8.17
N PRO A 69 2.77 12.13 -8.92
CA PRO A 69 1.84 11.01 -8.78
C PRO A 69 1.77 10.45 -7.36
N TYR A 70 2.88 10.50 -6.60
CA TYR A 70 2.90 10.06 -5.21
C TYR A 70 2.04 10.95 -4.31
N GLU A 71 2.13 12.27 -4.44
CA GLU A 71 1.23 13.20 -3.78
C GLU A 71 -0.23 13.01 -4.23
N GLY A 72 -0.45 12.67 -5.50
CA GLY A 72 -1.76 12.25 -6.00
C GLY A 72 -2.34 11.05 -5.24
N LYS A 73 -1.52 10.03 -4.92
CA LYS A 73 -1.95 8.89 -4.07
C LYS A 73 -2.38 9.36 -2.69
N ILE A 74 -1.59 10.26 -2.09
CA ILE A 74 -1.92 10.85 -0.79
C ILE A 74 -3.24 11.60 -0.87
N GLN A 75 -3.48 12.41 -1.90
CA GLN A 75 -4.74 13.14 -2.05
C GLN A 75 -5.94 12.21 -2.21
N ILE A 76 -5.83 11.17 -3.03
CA ILE A 76 -6.88 10.14 -3.15
C ILE A 76 -7.13 9.50 -1.77
N GLY A 77 -6.08 9.08 -1.08
CA GLY A 77 -6.16 8.52 0.26
C GLY A 77 -6.83 9.45 1.27
N MET A 78 -6.49 10.74 1.26
CA MET A 78 -7.13 11.76 2.11
C MET A 78 -8.64 11.87 1.84
N LYS A 79 -9.07 11.77 0.57
CA LYS A 79 -10.50 11.79 0.23
C LYS A 79 -11.20 10.53 0.71
N ILE A 80 -10.58 9.37 0.54
CA ILE A 80 -11.14 8.09 1.02
C ILE A 80 -11.32 8.10 2.53
N VAL A 81 -10.25 8.42 3.29
CA VAL A 81 -10.34 8.42 4.75
C VAL A 81 -11.29 9.51 5.27
N GLY A 82 -11.39 10.63 4.53
CA GLY A 82 -12.35 11.70 4.83
C GLY A 82 -13.81 11.39 4.46
N GLY A 83 -14.11 10.26 3.81
CA GLY A 83 -15.45 9.94 3.32
C GLY A 83 -15.93 10.85 2.17
N TYR A 84 -14.99 11.29 1.33
CA TYR A 84 -15.20 12.18 0.19
C TYR A 84 -14.78 11.54 -1.14
N ASP A 85 -14.68 10.22 -1.19
CA ASP A 85 -14.28 9.43 -2.35
C ASP A 85 -15.25 9.59 -3.54
N ASP A 86 -16.54 9.83 -3.30
CA ASP A 86 -17.51 10.17 -4.36
C ASP A 86 -17.08 11.38 -5.22
N ASN A 87 -16.32 12.32 -4.63
CA ASN A 87 -15.83 13.50 -5.36
C ASN A 87 -14.70 13.16 -6.34
N LEU A 88 -14.02 12.03 -6.18
CA LEU A 88 -12.88 11.65 -7.00
C LEU A 88 -13.28 11.43 -8.46
N VAL A 89 -14.50 10.95 -8.74
CA VAL A 89 -15.03 10.83 -10.10
C VAL A 89 -14.99 12.18 -10.83
N SER A 90 -15.45 13.23 -10.16
CA SER A 90 -15.48 14.59 -10.72
C SER A 90 -14.08 15.19 -10.85
N ILE A 91 -13.19 14.90 -9.90
CA ILE A 91 -11.79 15.35 -9.93
C ILE A 91 -11.05 14.70 -11.11
N LEU A 92 -11.21 13.39 -11.30
CA LEU A 92 -10.59 12.66 -12.41
C LEU A 92 -11.13 13.16 -13.76
N GLN A 93 -12.44 13.40 -13.85
CA GLN A 93 -13.02 14.00 -15.05
C GLN A 93 -12.42 15.38 -15.34
N MET A 94 -12.30 16.24 -14.33
CA MET A 94 -11.69 17.56 -14.47
C MET A 94 -10.24 17.48 -14.95
N SER A 95 -9.47 16.50 -14.46
CA SER A 95 -8.11 16.26 -14.92
C SER A 95 -8.06 15.92 -16.41
N ARG A 96 -8.92 14.99 -16.85
CA ARG A 96 -9.05 14.61 -18.27
C ARG A 96 -9.47 15.78 -19.15
N ASP A 97 -10.41 16.61 -18.70
CA ASP A 97 -10.89 17.78 -19.43
C ASP A 97 -9.79 18.84 -19.63
N ARG A 98 -8.77 18.85 -18.77
CA ARG A 98 -7.56 19.68 -18.94
C ARG A 98 -6.51 19.06 -19.87
N GLY A 99 -6.80 17.88 -20.43
CA GLY A 99 -5.90 17.17 -21.32
C GLY A 99 -4.87 16.29 -20.62
N ASN A 100 -4.98 16.11 -19.30
CA ASN A 100 -4.11 15.16 -18.59
C ASN A 100 -4.47 13.74 -19.00
N SER A 101 -3.45 12.91 -19.16
CA SER A 101 -3.60 11.51 -19.59
C SER A 101 -2.51 10.64 -19.01
N CYS A 102 -2.81 9.35 -18.97
CA CYS A 102 -1.84 8.32 -18.67
C CYS A 102 -1.13 7.85 -19.94
N GLU A 103 0.06 7.35 -19.74
CA GLU A 103 0.92 6.73 -20.72
C GLU A 103 1.01 5.22 -20.43
N TRP A 104 1.57 4.48 -21.38
CA TRP A 104 1.76 3.04 -21.23
C TRP A 104 2.44 2.65 -19.93
N ALA A 105 3.51 3.37 -19.55
CA ALA A 105 4.27 3.10 -18.33
C ALA A 105 3.44 3.24 -17.04
N ASP A 106 2.32 3.97 -17.08
CA ASP A 106 1.44 4.16 -15.91
C ASP A 106 0.45 3.00 -15.72
N THR A 107 0.29 2.12 -16.72
CA THR A 107 -0.65 1.01 -16.69
C THR A 107 -0.17 -0.16 -15.83
N GLY A 108 1.15 -0.28 -15.66
CA GLY A 108 1.78 -1.44 -15.03
C GLY A 108 1.82 -2.70 -15.91
N LEU A 109 1.42 -2.59 -17.19
CA LEU A 109 1.44 -3.70 -18.15
C LEU A 109 2.81 -3.87 -18.81
N SER A 110 3.13 -5.12 -19.17
CA SER A 110 4.39 -5.57 -19.77
C SER A 110 4.41 -5.50 -21.30
N TYR A 111 5.59 -5.59 -21.91
CA TYR A 111 5.66 -5.60 -23.38
C TYR A 111 4.84 -6.75 -23.99
N ASP A 112 4.87 -7.92 -23.38
CA ASP A 112 4.16 -9.12 -23.82
C ASP A 112 2.64 -8.89 -23.76
N ASP A 113 2.14 -8.20 -22.73
CA ASP A 113 0.73 -7.76 -22.67
C ASP A 113 0.36 -6.90 -23.89
N ALA A 114 1.28 -6.05 -24.36
CA ALA A 114 1.02 -5.25 -25.55
C ALA A 114 0.98 -6.08 -26.84
N GLU A 115 1.75 -7.18 -26.93
CA GLU A 115 1.67 -8.11 -28.06
C GLU A 115 0.34 -8.85 -28.07
N VAL A 116 -0.12 -9.34 -26.92
CA VAL A 116 -1.44 -9.97 -26.77
C VAL A 116 -2.55 -8.99 -27.16
N LEU A 117 -2.52 -7.77 -26.61
CA LEU A 117 -3.51 -6.73 -26.93
C LEU A 117 -3.48 -6.34 -28.41
N ALA A 118 -2.32 -6.32 -29.06
CA ALA A 118 -2.22 -6.07 -30.50
C ALA A 118 -2.84 -7.21 -31.32
N GLY A 119 -2.66 -8.46 -30.90
CA GLY A 119 -3.34 -9.62 -31.48
C GLY A 119 -4.86 -9.50 -31.38
N VAL A 120 -5.38 -9.15 -30.21
CA VAL A 120 -6.84 -9.04 -29.96
C VAL A 120 -7.46 -7.84 -30.69
N TRP A 121 -6.83 -6.67 -30.60
CA TRP A 121 -7.40 -5.44 -31.17
C TRP A 121 -7.09 -5.22 -32.64
N GLY A 122 -6.13 -5.99 -33.19
CA GLY A 122 -5.55 -5.80 -34.51
C GLY A 122 -4.63 -4.58 -34.54
N GLY A 123 -3.41 -4.78 -35.05
CA GLY A 123 -2.42 -3.71 -35.23
C GLY A 123 -1.06 -4.09 -34.67
N GLU A 124 -0.25 -3.07 -34.40
CA GLU A 124 1.10 -3.23 -33.85
C GLU A 124 1.12 -3.03 -32.32
N PRO A 125 2.07 -3.64 -31.58
CA PRO A 125 2.16 -3.49 -30.12
C PRO A 125 2.16 -2.04 -29.64
N TRP A 126 2.77 -1.10 -30.37
CA TRP A 126 2.78 0.31 -29.97
C TRP A 126 1.39 0.98 -30.04
N GLU A 127 0.53 0.56 -30.98
CA GLU A 127 -0.86 1.04 -31.09
C GLU A 127 -1.69 0.52 -29.93
N ALA A 128 -1.51 -0.77 -29.61
CA ALA A 128 -2.14 -1.40 -28.44
C ALA A 128 -1.75 -0.68 -27.15
N LYS A 129 -0.47 -0.33 -26.97
CA LYS A 129 -0.02 0.45 -25.80
C LYS A 129 -0.73 1.78 -25.67
N ALA A 130 -0.83 2.54 -26.77
CA ALA A 130 -1.51 3.83 -26.78
C ALA A 130 -3.01 3.67 -26.46
N ARG A 131 -3.66 2.64 -27.02
CA ARG A 131 -5.08 2.33 -26.74
C ARG A 131 -5.30 1.94 -25.28
N ALA A 132 -4.45 1.08 -24.72
CA ALA A 132 -4.51 0.67 -23.32
C ALA A 132 -4.32 1.87 -22.37
N ALA A 133 -3.30 2.70 -22.60
CA ALA A 133 -3.06 3.91 -21.81
C ALA A 133 -4.26 4.87 -21.83
N ARG A 134 -4.93 5.01 -22.99
CA ARG A 134 -6.17 5.78 -23.10
C ARG A 134 -7.32 5.15 -22.31
N MET A 135 -7.46 3.83 -22.32
CA MET A 135 -8.49 3.15 -21.53
C MET A 135 -8.25 3.30 -20.03
N PHE A 136 -7.01 3.18 -19.56
CA PHE A 136 -6.63 3.50 -18.17
C PHE A 136 -6.96 4.94 -17.83
N THR A 137 -6.62 5.90 -18.70
CA THR A 137 -6.96 7.31 -18.53
C THR A 137 -8.45 7.50 -18.27
N LEU A 138 -9.30 6.73 -18.95
CA LEU A 138 -10.77 6.79 -18.84
C LEU A 138 -11.35 5.98 -17.66
N GLY A 139 -10.53 5.35 -16.82
CA GLY A 139 -10.99 4.48 -15.74
C GLY A 139 -11.53 3.14 -16.23
N ARG A 140 -11.08 2.68 -17.41
CA ARG A 140 -11.48 1.42 -18.05
C ARG A 140 -10.35 0.40 -18.02
N SER A 141 -9.52 0.40 -16.98
CA SER A 141 -8.39 -0.51 -16.83
C SER A 141 -8.83 -1.97 -16.79
N GLY A 142 -9.93 -2.29 -16.09
CA GLY A 142 -10.47 -3.64 -16.01
C GLY A 142 -10.86 -4.23 -17.37
N GLU A 143 -11.30 -3.41 -18.32
CA GLU A 143 -11.58 -3.88 -19.68
C GLU A 143 -10.30 -4.27 -20.43
N VAL A 144 -9.20 -3.53 -20.23
CA VAL A 144 -7.90 -3.87 -20.84
C VAL A 144 -7.42 -5.21 -20.32
N THR A 145 -7.47 -5.41 -19.00
CA THR A 145 -7.08 -6.68 -18.40
C THR A 145 -7.99 -7.82 -18.84
N GLY A 146 -9.28 -7.57 -19.08
CA GLY A 146 -10.19 -8.58 -19.63
C GLY A 146 -9.71 -9.16 -20.97
N TYR A 147 -9.20 -8.32 -21.88
CA TYR A 147 -8.68 -8.80 -23.17
C TYR A 147 -7.40 -9.63 -23.05
N LEU A 148 -6.57 -9.38 -22.04
CA LEU A 148 -5.34 -10.14 -21.80
C LEU A 148 -5.59 -11.60 -21.40
N MET A 149 -6.85 -11.95 -21.13
CA MET A 149 -7.22 -13.25 -20.59
C MET A 149 -7.97 -14.15 -21.57
N GLU A 150 -8.43 -13.63 -22.71
CA GLU A 150 -9.32 -14.36 -23.63
C GLU A 150 -8.59 -15.48 -24.42
N GLU A 151 -7.26 -15.64 -24.29
CA GLU A 151 -6.49 -16.69 -24.97
C GLU A 151 -6.36 -18.02 -24.18
N GLY A 152 -6.99 -18.19 -23.01
CA GLY A 152 -6.88 -19.38 -22.16
C GLY A 152 -8.18 -20.18 -21.95
N GLY A 153 -8.45 -21.13 -22.84
CA GLY A 153 -9.29 -22.35 -22.72
C GLY A 153 -10.34 -22.58 -21.61
N GLU A 154 -11.53 -22.98 -22.09
CA GLU A 154 -12.63 -23.76 -21.48
C GLU A 154 -13.38 -23.20 -20.25
N GLU A 155 -14.66 -22.89 -20.51
CA GLU A 155 -15.73 -22.50 -19.58
C GLU A 155 -15.94 -23.53 -18.45
N ASP A 156 -15.23 -23.38 -17.33
CA ASP A 156 -15.73 -23.83 -16.03
C ASP A 156 -15.80 -22.61 -15.10
N GLU A 157 -16.80 -21.76 -15.39
CA GLU A 157 -17.05 -20.47 -14.77
C GLU A 157 -17.31 -20.61 -13.26
N THR A 158 -16.28 -20.43 -12.46
CA THR A 158 -16.47 -19.92 -11.10
C THR A 158 -15.68 -18.62 -10.96
N PRO A 159 -16.26 -17.54 -10.41
CA PRO A 159 -15.55 -16.26 -10.22
C PRO A 159 -14.23 -16.38 -9.43
N PHE A 160 -14.04 -17.48 -8.71
CA PHE A 160 -12.82 -17.80 -7.96
C PHE A 160 -11.73 -18.47 -8.80
N GLY A 161 -12.09 -19.19 -9.87
CA GLY A 161 -11.14 -19.83 -10.80
C GLY A 161 -10.26 -18.78 -11.47
N ASP A 162 -10.89 -17.78 -12.11
CA ASP A 162 -10.17 -16.73 -12.83
C ASP A 162 -9.22 -15.93 -11.93
N ALA A 163 -9.59 -15.66 -10.68
CA ALA A 163 -8.74 -14.92 -9.76
C ALA A 163 -7.49 -15.72 -9.35
N LEU A 164 -7.64 -17.04 -9.17
CA LEU A 164 -6.52 -17.92 -8.88
C LEU A 164 -5.58 -18.05 -10.08
N ASP A 165 -6.12 -18.18 -11.29
CA ASP A 165 -5.30 -18.28 -12.50
C ASP A 165 -4.47 -17.01 -12.72
N ARG A 166 -5.06 -15.83 -12.50
CA ARG A 166 -4.33 -14.56 -12.50
C ARG A 166 -3.20 -14.56 -11.49
N PHE A 167 -3.46 -15.02 -10.26
CA PHE A 167 -2.43 -15.13 -9.24
C PHE A 167 -1.28 -16.04 -9.69
N TRP A 168 -1.59 -17.24 -10.22
CA TRP A 168 -0.55 -18.19 -10.64
C TRP A 168 0.31 -17.69 -11.80
N ASN A 169 -0.26 -16.88 -12.68
CA ASN A 169 0.44 -16.27 -13.81
C ASN A 169 1.12 -14.93 -13.49
N SER A 170 1.01 -14.43 -12.25
CA SER A 170 1.44 -13.06 -11.90
C SER A 170 2.88 -12.90 -11.44
N GLY A 171 3.57 -14.01 -11.16
CA GLY A 171 4.86 -13.99 -10.48
C GLY A 171 4.79 -13.70 -8.97
N TYR A 172 3.62 -13.38 -8.41
CA TYR A 172 3.45 -13.31 -6.95
C TYR A 172 3.48 -14.71 -6.35
N SER A 173 4.16 -14.82 -5.20
CA SER A 173 4.38 -16.09 -4.54
C SER A 173 3.24 -16.47 -3.59
N TYR A 174 3.20 -17.74 -3.17
CA TYR A 174 2.33 -18.17 -2.08
C TYR A 174 2.54 -17.33 -0.81
N CYS A 175 3.77 -16.89 -0.54
CA CYS A 175 4.03 -16.04 0.61
C CYS A 175 3.37 -14.66 0.48
N ASP A 176 3.40 -14.04 -0.71
CA ASP A 176 2.72 -12.77 -0.95
C ASP A 176 1.22 -12.89 -0.66
N ALA A 177 0.60 -13.97 -1.16
CA ALA A 177 -0.79 -14.28 -0.87
C ALA A 177 -1.05 -14.51 0.62
N LYS A 178 -0.20 -15.28 1.31
CA LYS A 178 -0.32 -15.48 2.76
C LYS A 178 -0.27 -14.16 3.53
N MET A 179 0.71 -13.30 3.23
CA MET A 179 0.85 -12.00 3.88
C MET A 179 -0.38 -11.12 3.65
N ILE A 180 -0.93 -11.11 2.43
CA ILE A 180 -2.17 -10.38 2.14
C ILE A 180 -3.36 -10.99 2.89
N GLY A 181 -3.49 -12.31 2.91
CA GLY A 181 -4.52 -13.02 3.65
C GLY A 181 -4.52 -12.66 5.14
N GLU A 182 -3.35 -12.75 5.78
CA GLU A 182 -3.15 -12.37 7.19
C GLU A 182 -3.55 -10.91 7.47
N LEU A 183 -3.20 -9.99 6.57
CA LEU A 183 -3.53 -8.57 6.71
C LEU A 183 -5.04 -8.32 6.72
N TYR A 184 -5.80 -9.07 5.93
CA TYR A 184 -7.26 -9.01 5.89
C TYR A 184 -7.95 -9.91 6.91
N GLY A 185 -7.20 -10.65 7.75
CA GLY A 185 -7.77 -11.60 8.71
C GLY A 185 -8.37 -12.84 8.06
N THR A 186 -7.84 -13.23 6.91
CA THR A 186 -8.23 -14.38 6.10
C THR A 186 -7.05 -15.34 5.92
N ASP A 187 -7.20 -16.35 5.06
CA ASP A 187 -6.13 -17.31 4.75
C ASP A 187 -5.38 -16.96 3.46
N ALA A 188 -4.31 -17.72 3.19
CA ALA A 188 -3.53 -17.55 1.97
C ALA A 188 -4.34 -17.78 0.69
N TYR A 189 -5.41 -18.59 0.74
CA TYR A 189 -6.26 -18.82 -0.42
C TYR A 189 -7.04 -17.55 -0.80
N GLN A 190 -7.65 -16.88 0.18
CA GLN A 190 -8.26 -15.57 -0.02
C GLN A 190 -7.23 -14.52 -0.46
N GLY A 191 -6.01 -14.56 0.08
CA GLY A 191 -4.93 -13.68 -0.38
C GLY A 191 -4.57 -13.85 -1.85
N LYS A 192 -4.63 -15.07 -2.40
CA LYS A 192 -4.45 -15.30 -3.85
C LYS A 192 -5.57 -14.65 -4.66
N ILE A 193 -6.81 -14.82 -4.20
CA ILE A 193 -7.98 -14.20 -4.83
C ILE A 193 -7.84 -12.68 -4.82
N GLU A 194 -7.39 -12.08 -3.72
CA GLU A 194 -7.17 -10.62 -3.63
C GLU A 194 -6.10 -10.12 -4.60
N ILE A 195 -4.97 -10.83 -4.72
CA ILE A 195 -3.95 -10.52 -5.73
C ILE A 195 -4.53 -10.63 -7.14
N GLY A 196 -5.21 -11.74 -7.43
CA GLY A 196 -5.85 -11.98 -8.71
C GLY A 196 -6.86 -10.90 -9.09
N ASN A 197 -7.70 -10.49 -8.14
CA ASN A 197 -8.68 -9.42 -8.32
C ASN A 197 -8.01 -8.07 -8.55
N LYS A 198 -6.92 -7.75 -7.82
CA LYS A 198 -6.17 -6.52 -8.06
C LYS A 198 -5.55 -6.50 -9.45
N ILE A 199 -5.01 -7.63 -9.92
CA ILE A 199 -4.51 -7.75 -11.30
C ILE A 199 -5.66 -7.53 -12.30
N ALA A 200 -6.78 -8.22 -12.11
CA ALA A 200 -7.98 -8.12 -12.97
C ALA A 200 -8.45 -6.66 -13.15
N ASN A 201 -8.33 -5.85 -12.11
CA ASN A 201 -8.78 -4.46 -12.12
C ASN A 201 -7.70 -3.44 -12.54
N GLY A 202 -6.49 -3.90 -12.91
CA GLY A 202 -5.36 -3.03 -13.25
C GLY A 202 -4.75 -2.32 -12.02
N LEU A 203 -4.93 -2.90 -10.83
CA LEU A 203 -4.44 -2.41 -9.54
C LEU A 203 -3.11 -3.07 -9.14
N VAL A 204 -2.32 -3.54 -10.11
CA VAL A 204 -1.03 -4.22 -9.85
C VAL A 204 -0.10 -3.35 -9.01
N ALA A 205 -0.06 -2.04 -9.28
CA ALA A 205 0.72 -1.07 -8.51
C ALA A 205 0.27 -0.91 -7.04
N ASN A 206 -0.92 -1.39 -6.67
CA ASN A 206 -1.43 -1.35 -5.31
C ASN A 206 -0.94 -2.56 -4.50
N ILE A 207 -0.62 -3.69 -5.14
CA ILE A 207 -0.20 -4.93 -4.46
C ILE A 207 1.06 -4.71 -3.60
N PRO A 208 2.14 -4.05 -4.09
CA PRO A 208 3.30 -3.75 -3.25
C PRO A 208 2.99 -2.87 -2.03
N LEU A 209 2.00 -1.97 -2.13
CA LEU A 209 1.58 -1.12 -1.01
C LEU A 209 0.87 -1.95 0.08
N VAL A 210 -0.01 -2.86 -0.34
CA VAL A 210 -0.71 -3.79 0.56
C VAL A 210 0.27 -4.77 1.22
N LEU A 211 1.24 -5.30 0.47
CA LEU A 211 2.31 -6.16 1.01
C LEU A 211 3.17 -5.41 2.03
N ASN A 212 3.54 -4.16 1.75
CA ASN A 212 4.30 -3.34 2.68
C ASN A 212 3.53 -3.09 3.98
N GLU A 213 2.21 -2.84 3.91
CA GLU A 213 1.37 -2.75 5.10
C GLU A 213 1.36 -4.07 5.90
N SER A 214 1.23 -5.20 5.21
CA SER A 214 1.28 -6.52 5.87
C SER A 214 2.58 -6.72 6.64
N ARG A 215 3.72 -6.39 6.02
CA ARG A 215 5.05 -6.44 6.67
C ARG A 215 5.16 -5.52 7.87
N GLN A 216 4.59 -4.32 7.81
CA GLN A 216 4.58 -3.38 8.93
C GLN A 216 3.78 -3.90 10.12
N ARG A 217 2.77 -4.75 9.88
CA ARG A 217 2.02 -5.47 10.93
C ARG A 217 2.70 -6.74 11.42
N GLY A 218 3.88 -7.05 10.90
CA GLY A 218 4.69 -8.19 11.34
C GLY A 218 4.48 -9.48 10.55
N ALA A 219 3.72 -9.47 9.46
CA ALA A 219 3.60 -10.64 8.59
C ALA A 219 4.95 -10.94 7.92
N ARG A 220 5.29 -12.23 7.83
CA ARG A 220 6.58 -12.72 7.32
C ARG A 220 6.39 -14.05 6.57
N CYS A 221 7.29 -14.32 5.64
CA CYS A 221 7.44 -15.66 5.08
C CYS A 221 8.20 -16.57 6.05
N ASN A 222 7.82 -17.83 6.06
CA ASN A 222 8.58 -18.92 6.68
C ASN A 222 9.08 -19.88 5.61
N TRP A 223 10.07 -20.71 5.93
CA TRP A 223 10.65 -21.66 4.99
C TRP A 223 9.60 -22.59 4.36
N THR A 224 8.60 -22.96 5.15
CA THR A 224 7.49 -23.81 4.70
C THR A 224 6.55 -23.14 3.70
N ASP A 225 6.61 -21.82 3.58
CA ASP A 225 5.83 -21.06 2.59
C ASP A 225 6.56 -20.99 1.24
N LEU A 226 7.83 -21.42 1.18
CA LEU A 226 8.64 -21.42 -0.02
C LEU A 226 8.53 -22.78 -0.74
N PRO A 227 8.66 -22.82 -2.07
CA PRO A 227 8.60 -24.07 -2.83
C PRO A 227 9.89 -24.92 -2.72
N TYR A 228 10.71 -24.70 -1.68
CA TYR A 228 12.05 -25.24 -1.56
C TYR A 228 12.17 -26.31 -0.45
N GLY A 229 12.89 -27.38 -0.77
CA GLY A 229 13.14 -28.52 0.10
C GLY A 229 14.44 -28.41 0.92
N TYR A 230 14.76 -29.46 1.67
CA TYR A 230 15.99 -29.49 2.46
C TYR A 230 17.26 -29.35 1.59
N ASP A 231 17.29 -30.02 0.44
CA ASP A 231 18.45 -29.99 -0.45
C ASP A 231 18.70 -28.59 -1.01
N ASP A 232 17.64 -27.84 -1.32
CA ASP A 232 17.75 -26.43 -1.72
C ASP A 232 18.36 -25.58 -0.61
N ALA A 233 17.97 -25.78 0.66
CA ALA A 233 18.58 -25.06 1.78
C ALA A 233 20.09 -25.35 1.91
N VAL A 234 20.52 -26.58 1.60
CA VAL A 234 21.95 -26.94 1.58
C VAL A 234 22.67 -26.22 0.43
N LEU A 235 22.07 -26.18 -0.76
CA LEU A 235 22.61 -25.46 -1.92
C LEU A 235 22.71 -23.95 -1.64
N LEU A 236 21.67 -23.35 -1.06
CA LEU A 236 21.69 -21.94 -0.64
C LEU A 236 22.80 -21.69 0.39
N GLY A 237 22.96 -22.57 1.38
CA GLY A 237 24.04 -22.47 2.37
C GLY A 237 25.43 -22.50 1.72
N GLN A 238 25.64 -23.40 0.75
CA GLN A 238 26.88 -23.45 -0.02
C GLN A 238 27.10 -22.18 -0.86
N ALA A 239 26.06 -21.72 -1.56
CA ALA A 239 26.12 -20.54 -2.42
C ALA A 239 26.40 -19.25 -1.63
N TRP A 240 25.82 -19.12 -0.44
CA TRP A 240 25.94 -17.91 0.39
C TRP A 240 27.03 -18.02 1.47
N GLY A 241 27.75 -19.14 1.55
CA GLY A 241 28.83 -19.35 2.51
C GLY A 241 28.36 -19.40 3.98
N MET A 242 27.17 -19.94 4.21
CA MET A 242 26.55 -20.04 5.54
C MET A 242 26.00 -21.45 5.80
N ARG A 243 25.59 -21.74 7.03
CA ARG A 243 24.97 -23.03 7.32
C ARG A 243 23.57 -23.10 6.69
N TYR A 244 23.09 -24.30 6.37
CA TYR A 244 21.78 -24.46 5.72
C TYR A 244 20.62 -23.91 6.56
N ASP A 245 20.70 -23.96 7.90
CA ASP A 245 19.69 -23.40 8.81
C ASP A 245 19.69 -21.87 8.78
N GLU A 246 20.86 -21.24 8.69
CA GLU A 246 20.98 -19.79 8.48
C GLU A 246 20.50 -19.38 7.08
N ALA A 247 20.77 -20.20 6.06
CA ALA A 247 20.30 -19.99 4.70
C ALA A 247 18.77 -20.00 4.61
N LYS A 248 18.09 -20.85 5.38
CA LYS A 248 16.62 -20.82 5.46
C LYS A 248 16.11 -19.48 5.95
N VAL A 249 16.67 -18.97 7.04
CA VAL A 249 16.26 -17.67 7.61
C VAL A 249 16.55 -16.52 6.63
N ALA A 250 17.69 -16.57 5.94
CA ALA A 250 18.00 -15.57 4.91
C ALA A 250 17.01 -15.62 3.74
N ALA A 251 16.62 -16.82 3.29
CA ALA A 251 15.62 -17.02 2.24
C ALA A 251 14.22 -16.56 2.69
N GLU A 252 13.84 -16.81 3.94
CA GLU A 252 12.60 -16.30 4.54
C GLU A 252 12.53 -14.77 4.50
N GLU A 253 13.61 -14.08 4.86
CA GLU A 253 13.68 -12.62 4.81
C GLU A 253 13.64 -12.12 3.36
N LEU A 254 14.41 -12.74 2.45
CA LEU A 254 14.39 -12.38 1.03
C LEU A 254 12.98 -12.52 0.45
N ALA A 255 12.33 -13.66 0.68
CA ALA A 255 10.96 -13.90 0.22
C ALA A 255 9.97 -12.91 0.84
N THR A 256 10.14 -12.56 2.13
CA THR A 256 9.30 -11.56 2.80
C THR A 256 9.34 -10.25 2.01
N TRP A 257 10.50 -9.83 1.50
CA TRP A 257 10.67 -8.62 0.71
C TRP A 257 10.46 -8.79 -0.79
N GLY A 258 9.90 -9.92 -1.24
CA GLY A 258 9.64 -10.20 -2.65
C GLY A 258 10.92 -10.43 -3.47
N ARG A 259 12.03 -10.77 -2.82
CA ARG A 259 13.34 -11.04 -3.43
C ARG A 259 13.56 -12.52 -3.74
N THR A 260 12.53 -13.18 -4.26
CA THR A 260 12.59 -14.59 -4.65
C THR A 260 13.52 -14.81 -5.84
N ASP A 261 13.78 -13.77 -6.64
CA ASP A 261 14.81 -13.69 -7.69
C ASP A 261 16.20 -14.08 -7.17
N VAL A 262 16.57 -13.58 -5.99
CA VAL A 262 17.89 -13.85 -5.37
C VAL A 262 18.01 -15.31 -4.96
N ILE A 263 16.90 -15.89 -4.49
CA ILE A 263 16.86 -17.29 -4.07
C ILE A 263 16.97 -18.20 -5.30
N ALA A 264 16.19 -17.94 -6.34
CA ALA A 264 16.22 -18.68 -7.59
C ALA A 264 17.61 -18.63 -8.26
N ALA A 265 18.21 -17.43 -8.34
CA ALA A 265 19.56 -17.26 -8.89
C ALA A 265 20.62 -18.06 -8.11
N ALA A 266 20.53 -18.10 -6.77
CA ALA A 266 21.46 -18.87 -5.95
C ALA A 266 21.32 -20.39 -6.13
N LEU A 267 20.13 -20.87 -6.50
CA LEU A 267 19.87 -22.27 -6.82
C LEU A 267 20.20 -22.64 -8.27
N GLY A 268 20.64 -21.67 -9.09
CA GLY A 268 20.90 -21.90 -10.51
C GLY A 268 19.63 -22.07 -11.34
N HIS A 269 18.48 -21.63 -10.81
CA HIS A 269 17.26 -21.46 -11.60
C HIS A 269 17.33 -20.08 -12.25
N GLU A 270 17.61 -20.03 -13.55
CA GLU A 270 17.38 -18.82 -14.33
C GLU A 270 15.88 -18.55 -14.32
N GLY A 271 15.47 -17.37 -13.82
CA GLY A 271 14.06 -17.01 -13.68
C GLY A 271 13.34 -17.07 -15.02
N HIS A 272 12.18 -17.73 -15.04
CA HIS A 272 11.19 -17.63 -16.10
C HIS A 272 10.23 -16.49 -15.78
#